data_AF-A0A7X2MPL8-F1
#
_entry.id   AF-A0A7X2MPL8-F1
#
_cell.length_a   1.000
_cell.length_b   1.000
_cell.length_c   1.000
_cell.angle_alpha   90.00
_cell.angle_beta   90.00
_cell.angle_gamma   90.00
#
_symmetry.space_group_name_H-M   'P 1'
#
loop_
_entity.id
_entity.type
_entity.pdbx_description
1 polymer ?
#
loop_
_entity_poly.entity_id
_entity_poly.type
_entity_poly.pdbx_seq_one_letter_code
_entity_poly.pdbx_strand_id
1 'polypeptide(L)'
;EVFAGVSYEQLVGWQSQLWPVSAAGESTPRLYTERFNFPDGKARLYPLSWQPPAEQEDSQYNLLLNNGRMLEHFQSMNQTGQGGRMMSLSPNAFVEISPELAAERALNEGEWVRITSRRGSLDVPVVITERVAGNVLFMPIHHGKDGVNALTGEHHDPDVNTPAYKEIAVNMKRVDRRSQPNPVPLHNFRHGSRTPLDHLPIEQKWQQAGYREPPEHVEKPEKF
;
A
#
# COMPACT_ATOMS: atom_id res chain seq x y z
N GLU A 1 -17.50 12.99 25.63
CA GLU A 1 -18.54 11.93 25.57
C GLU A 1 -18.13 10.70 24.77
N VAL A 2 -17.38 10.79 23.66
CA VAL A 2 -16.96 9.64 22.81
C VAL A 2 -16.21 8.52 23.54
N PHE A 3 -15.51 8.83 24.64
CA PHE A 3 -14.76 7.83 25.43
C PHE A 3 -15.28 7.73 26.88
N ALA A 4 -16.51 8.17 27.17
CA ALA A 4 -16.98 8.37 28.53
C ALA A 4 -17.00 7.09 29.41
N GLY A 5 -17.20 5.92 28.80
CA GLY A 5 -17.12 4.63 29.49
C GLY A 5 -15.91 3.78 29.12
N VAL A 6 -14.87 4.38 28.51
CA VAL A 6 -13.61 3.65 28.30
C VAL A 6 -12.96 3.38 29.65
N SER A 7 -12.65 2.11 29.95
CA SER A 7 -11.96 1.74 31.18
C SER A 7 -10.97 0.61 30.94
N TYR A 8 -9.82 0.67 31.62
CA TYR A 8 -8.84 -0.42 31.56
C TYR A 8 -9.41 -1.73 32.10
N GLU A 9 -10.29 -1.66 33.09
CA GLU A 9 -10.96 -2.83 33.67
C GLU A 9 -11.75 -3.62 32.63
N GLN A 10 -12.47 -2.93 31.72
CA GLN A 10 -13.21 -3.57 30.62
C GLN A 10 -12.34 -4.02 29.45
N LEU A 11 -11.05 -3.66 29.43
CA LEU A 11 -10.09 -4.13 28.41
C LEU A 11 -9.28 -5.34 28.89
N VAL A 12 -9.41 -5.72 30.17
CA VAL A 12 -8.70 -6.88 30.74
C VAL A 12 -9.10 -8.17 30.00
N GLY A 13 -8.14 -9.09 29.86
CA GLY A 13 -8.42 -10.42 29.31
C GLY A 13 -8.66 -10.43 27.79
N TRP A 14 -8.01 -9.52 27.05
CA TRP A 14 -8.12 -9.39 25.59
C TRP A 14 -9.48 -8.91 25.09
N GLN A 15 -10.26 -8.25 25.97
CA GLN A 15 -11.47 -7.56 25.57
C GLN A 15 -11.13 -6.27 24.82
N SER A 16 -12.07 -5.79 24.00
CA SER A 16 -11.92 -4.58 23.20
C SER A 16 -13.18 -3.74 23.28
N GLN A 17 -13.00 -2.42 23.31
CA GLN A 17 -14.08 -1.46 23.19
C GLN A 17 -13.97 -0.73 21.84
N LEU A 18 -15.09 -0.63 21.12
CA LEU A 18 -15.18 0.07 19.84
C LEU A 18 -15.75 1.45 20.10
N TRP A 19 -14.92 2.49 19.96
CA TRP A 19 -15.37 3.86 20.19
C TRP A 19 -16.28 4.35 19.04
N PRO A 20 -17.29 5.20 19.33
CA PRO A 20 -17.65 5.77 20.63
C PRO A 20 -18.11 4.76 21.69
N VAL A 21 -17.72 4.99 22.94
CA VAL A 21 -18.09 4.17 24.10
C VAL A 21 -18.99 4.99 25.02
N SER A 22 -20.22 4.53 25.24
CA SER A 22 -21.21 5.20 26.11
C SER A 22 -20.69 5.28 27.54
N ALA A 23 -21.25 6.16 28.38
CA ALA A 23 -20.87 6.23 29.79
C ALA A 23 -21.09 4.91 30.56
N ALA A 24 -21.99 4.05 30.07
CA ALA A 24 -22.22 2.70 30.61
C ALA A 24 -21.16 1.67 30.17
N GLY A 25 -20.20 2.04 29.32
CA GLY A 25 -19.16 1.16 28.79
C GLY A 25 -19.56 0.42 27.50
N GLU A 26 -20.71 0.75 26.91
CA GLU A 26 -21.19 0.07 25.71
C GLU A 26 -20.46 0.60 24.47
N SER A 27 -19.93 -0.32 23.67
CA SER A 27 -19.25 -0.01 22.40
C SER A 27 -20.23 0.33 21.29
N THR A 28 -19.77 1.12 20.32
CA THR A 28 -20.52 1.44 19.10
C THR A 28 -19.87 0.76 17.89
N PRO A 29 -20.24 -0.48 17.55
CA PRO A 29 -19.62 -1.23 16.45
C PRO A 29 -19.92 -0.66 15.07
N ARG A 30 -21.03 0.08 14.93
CA ARG A 30 -21.50 0.62 13.65
C ARG A 30 -21.95 2.07 13.82
N LEU A 31 -21.38 2.96 13.02
CA LEU A 31 -21.74 4.37 12.99
C LEU A 31 -22.87 4.65 11.98
N TYR A 32 -23.54 5.79 12.16
CA TYR A 32 -24.51 6.36 11.22
C TYR A 32 -25.73 5.47 10.90
N THR A 33 -26.18 4.66 11.85
CA THR A 33 -27.40 3.83 11.70
C THR A 33 -28.69 4.64 11.71
N GLU A 34 -28.68 5.82 12.33
CA GLU A 34 -29.86 6.70 12.46
C GLU A 34 -29.67 8.04 11.74
N ARG A 35 -28.49 8.66 11.87
CA ARG A 35 -28.16 9.97 11.28
C ARG A 35 -26.66 10.14 11.03
N PHE A 36 -26.31 10.99 10.08
CA PHE A 36 -24.93 11.41 9.84
C PHE A 36 -24.48 12.49 10.82
N ASN A 37 -23.16 12.61 11.03
CA ASN A 37 -22.56 13.59 11.93
C ASN A 37 -22.47 15.00 11.32
N PHE A 38 -23.59 15.49 10.78
CA PHE A 38 -23.78 16.85 10.30
C PHE A 38 -24.95 17.50 11.05
N PRO A 39 -25.01 18.85 11.16
CA PRO A 39 -26.05 19.53 11.92
C PRO A 39 -27.49 19.11 11.55
N ASP A 40 -27.76 18.83 10.28
CA ASP A 40 -29.07 18.38 9.77
C ASP A 40 -29.25 16.85 9.72
N GLY A 41 -28.24 16.08 10.14
CA GLY A 41 -28.26 14.63 10.16
C GLY A 41 -28.16 13.93 8.80
N LYS A 42 -27.94 14.65 7.69
CA LYS A 42 -27.94 14.08 6.34
C LYS A 42 -26.53 13.92 5.78
N ALA A 43 -26.31 12.88 4.96
CA ALA A 43 -25.07 12.74 4.20
C ALA A 43 -24.88 13.90 3.21
N ARG A 44 -23.62 14.18 2.87
CA ARG A 44 -23.26 15.15 1.84
C ARG A 44 -22.79 14.41 0.60
N LEU A 45 -23.49 14.59 -0.51
CA LEU A 45 -23.01 14.18 -1.82
C LEU A 45 -22.07 15.27 -2.33
N TYR A 46 -20.85 14.89 -2.67
CA TYR A 46 -19.82 15.83 -3.10
C TYR A 46 -19.42 15.52 -4.55
N PRO A 47 -19.65 16.43 -5.51
CA PRO A 47 -19.23 16.22 -6.88
C PRO A 47 -17.71 16.34 -6.98
N LEU A 48 -17.05 15.29 -7.47
CA LEU A 48 -15.62 15.29 -7.73
C LEU A 48 -15.35 15.41 -9.21
N SER A 49 -14.41 16.29 -9.56
CA SER A 49 -13.79 16.33 -10.90
C SER A 49 -12.42 15.67 -10.80
N TRP A 50 -12.06 14.89 -11.82
CA TRP A 50 -10.72 14.32 -11.89
C TRP A 50 -9.68 15.43 -12.01
N GLN A 51 -8.57 15.28 -11.27
CA GLN A 51 -7.41 16.15 -11.36
C GLN A 51 -6.19 15.30 -11.75
N PRO A 52 -5.32 15.80 -12.64
CA PRO A 52 -4.08 15.11 -12.97
C PRO A 52 -3.11 15.15 -11.78
N PRO A 53 -2.13 14.23 -11.72
CA PRO A 53 -1.02 14.30 -10.77
C PRO A 53 -0.34 15.66 -10.77
N ALA A 54 0.06 16.13 -9.58
CA ALA A 54 0.77 17.40 -9.42
C ALA A 54 2.15 17.35 -10.09
N GLU A 55 2.75 16.16 -10.12
CA GLU A 55 4.00 15.89 -10.81
C GLU A 55 3.77 14.83 -11.90
N GLN A 56 4.01 15.23 -13.15
CA GLN A 56 3.90 14.36 -14.32
C GLN A 56 5.26 14.11 -14.97
N GLU A 57 5.30 13.04 -15.76
CA GLU A 57 6.43 12.71 -16.60
C GLU A 57 6.66 13.81 -17.66
N ASP A 58 7.92 13.98 -18.02
CA ASP A 58 8.34 14.84 -19.12
C ASP A 58 9.50 14.19 -19.89
N SER A 59 10.09 14.92 -20.84
CA SER A 59 11.21 14.42 -21.64
C SER A 59 12.46 14.07 -20.81
N GLN A 60 12.63 14.69 -19.64
CA GLN A 60 13.77 14.47 -18.75
C GLN A 60 13.48 13.38 -17.73
N TYR A 61 12.26 13.31 -17.21
CA TYR A 61 11.77 12.37 -16.20
C TYR A 61 10.61 11.56 -16.78
N ASN A 62 10.94 10.56 -17.59
CA ASN A 62 10.01 9.87 -18.48
C ASN A 62 9.38 8.58 -17.91
N LEU A 63 9.56 8.32 -16.61
CA LEU A 63 9.01 7.17 -15.89
C LEU A 63 8.27 7.66 -14.64
N LEU A 64 7.26 6.92 -14.18
CA LEU A 64 6.64 7.14 -12.87
C LEU A 64 7.16 6.15 -11.85
N LEU A 65 7.53 6.64 -10.68
CA LEU A 65 7.88 5.82 -9.53
C LEU A 65 6.73 5.81 -8.53
N ASN A 66 6.08 4.64 -8.44
CA ASN A 66 5.23 4.31 -7.30
C ASN A 66 6.09 3.72 -6.18
N ASN A 67 5.60 3.77 -4.94
CA ASN A 67 6.26 3.12 -3.82
C ASN A 67 5.25 2.53 -2.85
N GLY A 68 5.70 1.62 -2.00
CA GLY A 68 4.81 0.98 -1.05
C GLY A 68 5.53 0.11 -0.05
N ARG A 69 4.75 -0.78 0.56
CA ARG A 69 5.18 -1.62 1.67
C ARG A 69 5.39 -3.05 1.22
N MET A 70 6.30 -3.69 1.92
CA MET A 70 6.60 -5.12 1.92
C MET A 70 5.94 -5.72 3.16
N LEU A 71 5.62 -7.02 3.11
CA LEU A 71 5.05 -7.72 4.26
C LEU A 71 6.09 -7.85 5.38
N GLU A 72 7.34 -8.04 4.96
CA GLU A 72 8.48 -8.42 5.78
C GLU A 72 8.94 -7.29 6.72
N HIS A 73 8.71 -6.03 6.33
CA HIS A 73 9.25 -4.87 7.02
C HIS A 73 8.17 -3.86 7.40
N PHE A 74 8.33 -3.27 8.58
CA PHE A 74 7.46 -2.21 9.08
C PHE A 74 8.18 -0.86 9.00
N GLN A 75 7.61 0.06 8.21
CA GLN A 75 8.10 1.43 8.03
C GLN A 75 9.62 1.47 7.78
N SER A 76 10.37 2.35 8.44
CA SER A 76 11.82 2.52 8.29
C SER A 76 12.66 1.41 8.95
N MET A 77 12.09 0.23 9.19
CA MET A 77 12.80 -0.96 9.70
C MET A 77 13.45 -0.81 11.09
N ASN A 78 13.10 0.22 11.88
CA ASN A 78 13.68 0.41 13.22
C ASN A 78 13.46 -0.80 14.14
N GLN A 79 12.38 -1.55 13.96
CA GLN A 79 12.06 -2.77 14.71
C GLN A 79 12.38 -4.03 13.89
N THR A 80 11.80 -4.12 12.68
CA THR A 80 11.88 -5.32 11.82
C THR A 80 13.26 -5.53 11.22
N GLY A 81 14.05 -4.48 11.04
CA GLY A 81 15.42 -4.56 10.56
C GLY A 81 16.43 -5.12 11.57
N GLN A 82 16.06 -5.19 12.85
CA GLN A 82 16.91 -5.76 13.90
C GLN A 82 16.79 -7.29 13.99
N GLY A 83 15.71 -7.87 13.43
CA GLY A 83 15.44 -9.30 13.49
C GLY A 83 16.00 -10.06 12.29
N GLY A 84 16.86 -11.05 12.53
CA GLY A 84 17.51 -11.82 11.46
C GLY A 84 16.54 -12.50 10.48
N ARG A 85 15.41 -13.02 10.97
CA ARG A 85 14.39 -13.66 10.10
C ARG A 85 13.70 -12.66 9.17
N MET A 86 13.34 -11.47 9.66
CA MET A 86 12.66 -10.48 8.80
C MET A 86 13.64 -9.93 7.76
N MET A 87 14.87 -9.64 8.19
CA MET A 87 15.95 -9.27 7.27
C MET A 87 16.23 -10.32 6.22
N SER A 88 16.22 -11.62 6.54
CA SER A 88 16.48 -12.67 5.56
C SER A 88 15.41 -12.77 4.46
N LEU A 89 14.18 -12.33 4.73
CA LEU A 89 13.07 -12.39 3.76
C LEU A 89 13.09 -11.21 2.75
N SER A 90 13.66 -10.06 3.13
CA SER A 90 13.82 -8.88 2.25
C SER A 90 15.06 -8.07 2.65
N PRO A 91 16.28 -8.54 2.32
CA PRO A 91 17.52 -7.96 2.83
C PRO A 91 17.93 -6.67 2.12
N ASN A 92 17.53 -6.49 0.85
CA ASN A 92 18.05 -5.42 0.00
C ASN A 92 16.96 -4.44 -0.45
N ALA A 93 17.37 -3.21 -0.72
CA ALA A 93 16.60 -2.28 -1.54
C ALA A 93 16.56 -2.80 -2.99
N PHE A 94 15.48 -2.51 -3.71
CA PHE A 94 15.34 -2.83 -5.14
C PHE A 94 14.30 -1.91 -5.79
N VAL A 95 14.27 -1.89 -7.13
CA VAL A 95 13.19 -1.32 -7.93
C VAL A 95 12.58 -2.40 -8.82
N GLU A 96 11.27 -2.57 -8.76
CA GLU A 96 10.51 -3.40 -9.68
C GLU A 96 10.32 -2.63 -11.00
N ILE A 97 10.67 -3.27 -12.12
CA ILE A 97 10.44 -2.76 -13.48
C ILE A 97 9.74 -3.83 -14.32
N SER A 98 9.04 -3.38 -15.36
CA SER A 98 8.32 -4.27 -16.27
C SER A 98 9.27 -5.02 -17.21
N PRO A 99 8.93 -6.23 -17.68
CA PRO A 99 9.73 -6.94 -18.69
C PRO A 99 9.92 -6.12 -19.97
N GLU A 100 8.91 -5.35 -20.37
CA GLU A 100 8.96 -4.49 -21.56
C GLU A 100 10.01 -3.39 -21.40
N LEU A 101 9.99 -2.68 -20.26
CA LEU A 101 10.96 -1.62 -19.97
C LEU A 101 12.37 -2.18 -19.80
N ALA A 102 12.52 -3.37 -19.21
CA ALA A 102 13.81 -4.04 -19.09
C ALA A 102 14.40 -4.36 -20.47
N ALA A 103 13.59 -4.90 -21.38
CA ALA A 103 13.98 -5.19 -22.76
C ALA A 103 14.34 -3.92 -23.55
N GLU A 104 13.52 -2.87 -23.46
CA GLU A 104 13.78 -1.56 -24.09
C GLU A 104 15.13 -0.97 -23.64
N ARG A 105 15.45 -1.10 -22.35
CA ARG A 105 16.65 -0.55 -21.73
C ARG A 105 17.85 -1.51 -21.73
N ALA A 106 17.69 -2.72 -22.27
CA ALA A 106 18.68 -3.80 -22.23
C ALA A 106 19.23 -4.07 -20.81
N LEU A 107 18.32 -4.09 -19.82
CA LEU A 107 18.62 -4.37 -18.41
C LEU A 107 18.31 -5.81 -18.06
N ASN A 108 19.13 -6.38 -17.18
CA ASN A 108 18.95 -7.72 -16.64
C ASN A 108 18.64 -7.67 -15.13
N GLU A 109 18.05 -8.76 -14.63
CA GLU A 109 17.79 -8.96 -13.20
C GLU A 109 19.05 -8.70 -12.35
N GLY A 110 18.90 -7.92 -11.28
CA GLY A 110 19.99 -7.59 -10.36
C GLY A 110 20.96 -6.51 -10.83
N GLU A 111 20.87 -6.04 -12.07
CA GLU A 111 21.69 -4.92 -12.52
C GLU A 111 21.33 -3.63 -11.79
N TRP A 112 22.34 -2.79 -11.56
CA TRP A 112 22.15 -1.54 -10.83
C TRP A 112 21.70 -0.42 -11.75
N VAL A 113 20.72 0.35 -11.28
CA VAL A 113 20.25 1.56 -11.91
C VAL A 113 20.25 2.71 -10.93
N ARG A 114 20.47 3.93 -11.44
CA ARG A 114 20.26 5.18 -10.75
C ARG A 114 18.88 5.70 -11.11
N ILE A 115 18.01 5.79 -10.11
CA ILE A 115 16.73 6.45 -10.20
C ILE A 115 16.91 7.90 -9.76
N THR A 116 16.56 8.85 -10.62
CA THR A 116 16.73 10.29 -10.37
C THR A 116 15.39 10.99 -10.52
N SER A 117 14.95 11.72 -9.49
CA SER A 117 13.82 12.64 -9.58
C SER A 117 14.31 14.09 -9.69
N ARG A 118 13.40 15.05 -9.65
CA ARG A 118 13.75 16.48 -9.54
C ARG A 118 14.44 16.84 -8.21
N ARG A 119 14.34 15.98 -7.19
CA ARG A 119 14.81 16.25 -5.82
C ARG A 119 16.11 15.53 -5.49
N GLY A 120 16.35 14.35 -6.04
CA GLY A 120 17.51 13.56 -5.69
C GLY A 120 17.70 12.34 -6.57
N SER A 121 18.65 11.50 -6.18
CA SER A 121 18.92 10.25 -6.88
C SER A 121 19.30 9.14 -5.91
N LEU A 122 19.00 7.90 -6.27
CA LEU A 122 19.42 6.72 -5.53
C LEU A 122 19.76 5.57 -6.47
N ASP A 123 20.75 4.78 -6.08
CA ASP A 123 21.18 3.59 -6.82
C ASP A 123 20.54 2.36 -6.19
N VAL A 124 19.90 1.52 -7.01
CA VAL A 124 19.23 0.29 -6.57
C VAL A 124 19.38 -0.80 -7.63
N PRO A 125 19.40 -2.08 -7.23
CA PRO A 125 19.29 -3.18 -8.17
C PRO A 125 17.87 -3.32 -8.71
N VAL A 126 17.77 -3.76 -9.95
CA VAL A 126 16.51 -4.02 -10.67
C VAL A 126 15.96 -5.39 -10.32
N VAL A 127 14.64 -5.47 -10.13
CA VAL A 127 13.82 -6.68 -10.16
C VAL A 127 12.88 -6.60 -11.35
N ILE A 128 12.96 -7.56 -12.27
CA ILE A 128 12.09 -7.61 -13.45
C ILE A 128 10.85 -8.42 -13.10
N THR A 129 9.66 -7.84 -13.27
CA THR A 129 8.42 -8.49 -12.83
C THR A 129 7.18 -7.99 -13.57
N GLU A 130 6.22 -8.89 -13.77
CA GLU A 130 4.88 -8.58 -14.34
C GLU A 130 3.94 -7.88 -13.33
N ARG A 131 4.44 -7.51 -12.14
CA ARG A 131 3.65 -6.79 -11.12
C ARG A 131 3.47 -5.31 -11.48
N VAL A 132 4.36 -4.77 -12.28
CA VAL A 132 4.32 -3.41 -12.85
C VAL A 132 4.36 -3.53 -14.38
N ALA A 133 3.89 -2.50 -15.07
CA ALA A 133 3.75 -2.51 -16.53
C ALA A 133 4.18 -1.17 -17.14
N GLY A 134 4.69 -1.23 -18.37
CA GLY A 134 5.10 -0.05 -19.13
C GLY A 134 6.16 0.78 -18.40
N ASN A 135 5.96 2.09 -18.33
CA ASN A 135 6.90 3.07 -17.78
C ASN A 135 6.72 3.33 -16.26
N VAL A 136 6.03 2.42 -15.56
CA VAL A 136 5.80 2.53 -14.12
C VAL A 136 6.77 1.63 -13.37
N LEU A 137 7.44 2.20 -12.37
CA LEU A 137 8.34 1.53 -11.45
C LEU A 137 7.67 1.37 -10.09
N PHE A 138 8.10 0.39 -9.32
CA PHE A 138 7.72 0.27 -7.90
C PHE A 138 8.95 0.11 -7.01
N MET A 139 8.99 0.84 -5.89
CA MET A 139 10.05 0.73 -4.89
C MET A 139 9.50 0.58 -3.47
N PRO A 140 9.99 -0.37 -2.67
CA PRO A 140 9.68 -0.41 -1.24
C PRO A 140 10.19 0.82 -0.48
N ILE A 141 9.43 1.28 0.52
CA ILE A 141 9.80 2.43 1.36
C ILE A 141 10.81 2.12 2.47
N HIS A 142 11.24 0.87 2.60
CA HIS A 142 11.83 0.38 3.85
C HIS A 142 13.33 0.66 3.97
N HIS A 143 14.06 0.52 2.87
CA HIS A 143 15.52 0.53 2.89
C HIS A 143 16.09 1.92 2.59
N GLY A 144 17.07 2.32 3.40
CA GLY A 144 17.78 3.59 3.26
C GLY A 144 17.07 4.73 4.00
N LYS A 145 17.87 5.61 4.60
CA LYS A 145 17.41 6.89 5.16
C LYS A 145 18.16 7.99 4.41
N ASP A 146 17.51 8.78 3.55
CA ASP A 146 16.05 8.93 3.37
C ASP A 146 15.37 7.95 2.39
N GLY A 147 16.14 7.08 1.70
CA GLY A 147 15.58 6.05 0.81
C GLY A 147 14.75 6.66 -0.32
N VAL A 148 13.59 6.08 -0.63
CA VAL A 148 12.68 6.62 -1.66
C VAL A 148 12.19 8.04 -1.34
N ASN A 149 12.16 8.46 -0.07
CA ASN A 149 11.76 9.82 0.29
C ASN A 149 12.76 10.88 -0.17
N ALA A 150 14.01 10.50 -0.47
CA ALA A 150 14.96 11.40 -1.13
C ALA A 150 14.52 11.78 -2.56
N LEU A 151 13.57 11.03 -3.15
CA LEU A 151 13.01 11.29 -4.47
C LEU A 151 11.66 12.01 -4.42
N THR A 152 10.94 11.95 -3.30
CA THR A 152 9.56 12.45 -3.14
C THR A 152 9.50 13.97 -3.17
N GLY A 153 8.41 14.53 -3.70
CA GLY A 153 8.19 15.97 -3.86
C GLY A 153 7.45 16.59 -2.69
N GLU A 154 7.36 17.90 -2.73
CA GLU A 154 6.68 18.74 -1.75
C GLU A 154 5.16 18.82 -1.98
N HIS A 155 4.66 18.30 -3.10
CA HIS A 155 3.23 18.30 -3.42
C HIS A 155 2.42 17.50 -2.39
N HIS A 156 1.25 18.02 -2.04
CA HIS A 156 0.38 17.47 -1.01
C HIS A 156 -1.08 17.82 -1.28
N ASP A 157 -1.96 17.03 -0.66
CA ASP A 157 -3.40 17.34 -0.60
C ASP A 157 -3.62 18.71 0.06
N PRO A 158 -4.41 19.62 -0.56
CA PRO A 158 -4.55 20.99 -0.07
C PRO A 158 -5.37 21.11 1.22
N ASP A 159 -6.19 20.10 1.55
CA ASP A 159 -7.09 20.15 2.71
C ASP A 159 -6.42 19.58 3.96
N VAL A 160 -5.64 18.51 3.81
CA VAL A 160 -5.03 17.77 4.93
C VAL A 160 -3.49 17.67 4.87
N ASN A 161 -2.84 18.30 3.90
CA ASN A 161 -1.38 18.29 3.71
C ASN A 161 -0.78 16.87 3.63
N THR A 162 -1.52 15.91 3.08
CA THR A 162 -1.00 14.55 2.86
C THR A 162 -0.09 14.55 1.64
N PRO A 163 1.21 14.19 1.75
CA PRO A 163 2.12 14.25 0.61
C PRO A 163 1.74 13.28 -0.52
N ALA A 164 2.01 13.70 -1.77
CA ALA A 164 1.77 12.94 -2.98
C ALA A 164 2.83 11.83 -3.20
N TYR A 165 2.92 10.88 -2.27
CA TYR A 165 3.93 9.80 -2.30
C TYR A 165 3.87 8.87 -3.52
N LYS A 166 2.85 8.98 -4.37
CA LYS A 166 2.61 8.05 -5.49
C LYS A 166 2.80 8.72 -6.86
N GLU A 167 3.21 9.99 -6.86
CA GLU A 167 3.32 10.86 -8.03
C GLU A 167 4.75 11.37 -8.14
N ILE A 168 5.69 10.48 -8.48
CA ILE A 168 7.11 10.84 -8.58
C ILE A 168 7.57 10.56 -10.01
N ALA A 169 7.83 11.61 -10.79
CA ALA A 169 8.43 11.45 -12.10
C ALA A 169 9.95 11.27 -11.94
N VAL A 170 10.48 10.25 -12.60
CA VAL A 170 11.89 9.87 -12.50
C VAL A 170 12.50 9.56 -13.86
N ASN A 171 13.83 9.63 -13.89
CA ASN A 171 14.66 9.06 -14.94
C ASN A 171 15.40 7.84 -14.36
N MET A 172 15.66 6.84 -15.20
CA MET A 172 16.44 5.66 -14.85
C MET A 172 17.65 5.52 -15.78
N LYS A 173 18.85 5.39 -15.20
CA LYS A 173 20.09 5.11 -15.95
C LYS A 173 20.82 3.91 -15.36
N ARG A 174 21.38 3.05 -16.22
CA ARG A 174 22.26 1.96 -15.79
C ARG A 174 23.50 2.52 -15.09
N VAL A 175 23.93 1.86 -14.02
CA VAL A 175 25.16 2.18 -13.29
C VAL A 175 26.12 1.01 -13.44
N ASP A 176 27.39 1.31 -13.73
CA ASP A 176 28.44 0.29 -13.78
C ASP A 176 28.81 -0.17 -12.36
N ARG A 177 28.12 -1.22 -11.91
CA ARG A 177 28.36 -1.93 -10.65
C ARG A 177 28.18 -3.42 -10.88
N ARG A 178 28.86 -4.22 -10.06
CA ARG A 178 28.63 -5.66 -10.02
C ARG A 178 27.15 -5.94 -9.74
N SER A 179 26.52 -6.74 -10.59
CA SER A 179 25.11 -7.15 -10.42
C SER A 179 24.88 -7.77 -9.03
N GLN A 180 23.75 -7.41 -8.43
CA GLN A 180 23.27 -7.97 -7.17
C GLN A 180 22.44 -9.22 -7.48
N PRO A 181 22.97 -10.45 -7.27
CA PRO A 181 22.18 -11.64 -7.51
C PRO A 181 21.01 -11.69 -6.54
N ASN A 182 19.82 -12.01 -7.07
CA ASN A 182 18.58 -12.15 -6.31
C ASN A 182 18.32 -10.96 -5.37
N PRO A 183 18.07 -9.75 -5.89
CA PRO A 183 17.79 -8.57 -5.05
C PRO A 183 16.66 -8.86 -4.05
N VAL A 184 15.69 -9.65 -4.48
CA VAL A 184 14.68 -10.30 -3.65
C VAL A 184 15.00 -11.80 -3.54
N PRO A 185 15.02 -12.40 -2.33
CA PRO A 185 15.29 -13.82 -2.15
C PRO A 185 14.35 -14.70 -2.98
N LEU A 186 14.87 -15.79 -3.58
CA LEU A 186 14.10 -16.67 -4.48
C LEU A 186 12.86 -17.31 -3.83
N HIS A 187 12.87 -17.49 -2.52
CA HIS A 187 11.73 -18.02 -1.76
C HIS A 187 10.67 -16.95 -1.42
N ASN A 188 10.87 -15.70 -1.84
CA ASN A 188 9.88 -14.64 -1.64
C ASN A 188 8.66 -14.90 -2.52
N PHE A 189 7.46 -14.68 -1.99
CA PHE A 189 6.20 -14.90 -2.69
C PHE A 189 6.05 -14.07 -3.98
N ARG A 190 6.86 -13.01 -4.15
CA ARG A 190 6.91 -12.22 -5.41
C ARG A 190 7.36 -13.02 -6.62
N HIS A 191 8.14 -14.08 -6.40
CA HIS A 191 8.53 -15.02 -7.46
C HIS A 191 7.48 -16.11 -7.69
N GLY A 192 6.42 -16.15 -6.86
CA GLY A 192 5.33 -17.10 -7.01
C GLY A 192 4.41 -16.74 -8.17
N SER A 193 3.86 -17.75 -8.82
CA SER A 193 2.80 -17.58 -9.81
C SER A 193 1.52 -17.13 -9.11
N ARG A 194 0.92 -16.05 -9.60
CA ARG A 194 -0.41 -15.64 -9.16
C ARG A 194 -1.41 -16.74 -9.54
N THR A 195 -2.34 -17.05 -8.64
CA THR A 195 -3.47 -17.93 -8.90
C THR A 195 -4.76 -17.10 -8.89
N PRO A 196 -4.93 -16.17 -9.85
CA PRO A 196 -6.17 -15.40 -9.93
C PRO A 196 -7.34 -16.35 -10.18
N LEU A 197 -8.47 -16.05 -9.57
CA LEU A 197 -9.72 -16.72 -9.91
C LEU A 197 -10.34 -15.97 -11.08
N ASP A 198 -10.53 -16.64 -12.22
CA ASP A 198 -11.12 -16.04 -13.42
C ASP A 198 -12.61 -15.69 -13.24
N HIS A 199 -13.25 -16.29 -12.24
CA HIS A 199 -14.61 -16.00 -11.82
C HIS A 199 -14.74 -16.21 -10.31
N LEU A 200 -15.73 -15.57 -9.69
CA LEU A 200 -16.10 -15.87 -8.31
C LEU A 200 -16.84 -17.21 -8.30
N PRO A 201 -16.40 -18.22 -7.54
CA PRO A 201 -17.08 -19.52 -7.47
C PRO A 201 -18.28 -19.43 -6.51
N ILE A 202 -19.25 -18.60 -6.87
CA ILE A 202 -20.40 -18.25 -6.03
C ILE A 202 -21.21 -19.50 -5.69
N GLU A 203 -21.45 -20.36 -6.67
CA GLU A 203 -22.21 -21.60 -6.51
C GLU A 203 -21.49 -22.58 -5.58
N GLN A 204 -20.15 -22.66 -5.65
CA GLN A 204 -19.35 -23.49 -4.74
C GLN A 204 -19.45 -22.97 -3.30
N LYS A 205 -19.47 -21.65 -3.12
CA LYS A 205 -19.68 -21.03 -1.81
C LYS A 205 -21.05 -21.40 -1.25
N TRP A 206 -22.10 -21.39 -2.07
CA TRP A 206 -23.45 -21.77 -1.65
C TRP A 206 -23.60 -23.24 -1.27
N GLN A 207 -22.77 -24.12 -1.84
CA GLN A 207 -22.74 -25.54 -1.51
C GLN A 207 -21.92 -25.86 -0.24
N GLN A 208 -21.24 -24.90 0.38
CA GLN A 208 -20.51 -25.14 1.62
C GLN A 208 -21.48 -25.45 2.77
N ALA A 209 -21.16 -26.46 3.58
CA ALA A 209 -22.02 -26.91 4.69
C ALA A 209 -22.40 -25.81 5.71
N GLY A 210 -21.62 -24.73 5.79
CA GLY A 210 -21.89 -23.59 6.67
C GLY A 210 -22.62 -22.42 6.02
N TYR A 211 -22.93 -22.47 4.72
CA TYR A 211 -23.61 -21.38 4.04
C TYR A 211 -25.10 -21.34 4.43
N ARG A 212 -25.61 -20.14 4.65
CA ARG A 212 -27.04 -19.87 4.84
C ARG A 212 -27.41 -18.75 3.89
N GLU A 213 -28.49 -18.96 3.13
CA GLU A 213 -29.02 -17.90 2.28
C GLU A 213 -29.42 -16.69 3.12
N PRO A 214 -29.09 -15.47 2.67
CA PRO A 214 -29.62 -14.27 3.28
C PRO A 214 -31.16 -14.31 3.20
N PRO A 215 -31.88 -13.96 4.28
CA PRO A 215 -33.34 -13.86 4.25
C PRO A 215 -33.79 -12.82 3.20
N GLU A 216 -34.87 -13.13 2.45
CA GLU A 216 -35.44 -12.25 1.41
C GLU A 216 -35.91 -10.89 1.98
N HIS A 217 -36.31 -10.89 3.25
CA HIS A 217 -36.73 -9.68 3.94
C HIS A 217 -36.15 -9.64 5.34
N VAL A 218 -35.57 -8.49 5.69
CA VAL A 218 -35.07 -8.22 7.03
C VAL A 218 -35.77 -6.96 7.47
N GLU A 219 -36.47 -7.03 8.60
CA GLU A 219 -37.21 -5.88 9.15
C GLU A 219 -36.28 -4.70 9.49
N LYS A 220 -35.00 -4.98 9.72
CA LYS A 220 -33.92 -4.05 10.10
C LYS A 220 -32.56 -4.48 9.51
N PRO A 221 -32.36 -4.38 8.17
CA PRO A 221 -31.11 -4.80 7.52
C PRO A 221 -29.87 -4.04 8.01
N GLU A 222 -30.06 -2.94 8.72
CA GLU A 222 -29.02 -2.14 9.37
C GLU A 222 -28.48 -2.72 10.70
N LYS A 223 -29.06 -3.80 11.22
CA LYS A 223 -28.70 -4.38 12.53
C LYS A 223 -27.95 -5.72 12.50
N PHE A 224 -27.54 -6.18 11.32
CA PHE A 224 -26.61 -7.31 11.21
C PHE A 224 -25.25 -7.01 11.84
#